data_AF-A0A9D6PZG1-F1
#
_entry.id   AF-A0A9D6PZG1-F1
#
_cell.length_a   1.000
_cell.length_b   1.000
_cell.length_c   1.000
_cell.angle_alpha   90.00
_cell.angle_beta   90.00
_cell.angle_gamma   90.00
#
_symmetry.space_group_name_H-M   'P 1'
#
loop_
_entity.id
_entity.type
_entity.pdbx_description
1 polymer ?
#
loop_
_entity_poly.entity_id
_entity_poly.type
_entity_poly.pdbx_seq_one_letter_code
_entity_poly.pdbx_strand_id
1 'polypeptide(L)'
;AMRVAIFNDQRINLDQEWLNSYELEPYVLYKVVTLGYKFKEVSVTKVYPPKNSGGYTKMKPFVSWWSILKPLFYLRLGIKT
;
A
#
# COMPACT_ATOMS: atom_id res chain seq x y z
N ALA A 1 12.62 -1.09 0.38
CA ALA A 1 12.92 0.19 1.05
C ALA A 1 12.53 1.34 0.12
N MET A 2 11.96 2.42 0.64
CA MET A 2 11.52 3.60 -0.14
C MET A 2 12.30 4.85 0.28
N ARG A 3 12.56 5.76 -0.67
CA ARG A 3 13.15 7.06 -0.35
C ARG A 3 12.08 7.97 0.22
N VAL A 4 12.25 8.47 1.44
CA VAL A 4 11.27 9.37 2.10
C VAL A 4 11.01 10.64 1.27
N ALA A 5 12.00 11.09 0.49
CA ALA A 5 11.87 12.26 -0.37
C ALA A 5 10.73 12.19 -1.40
N ILE A 6 10.19 11.00 -1.73
CA ILE A 6 9.01 10.91 -2.60
C ILE A 6 7.78 11.59 -1.99
N PHE A 7 7.69 11.66 -0.66
CA PHE A 7 6.56 12.28 0.04
C PHE A 7 6.63 13.81 0.08
N ASN A 8 7.71 14.41 -0.44
CA ASN A 8 7.76 15.87 -0.67
C ASN A 8 7.02 16.27 -1.96
N ASP A 9 6.66 15.31 -2.82
CA ASP A 9 5.85 15.55 -4.01
C ASP A 9 4.40 15.79 -3.60
N GLN A 10 3.89 17.00 -3.83
CA GLN A 10 2.52 17.39 -3.46
C GLN A 10 1.44 16.51 -4.12
N ARG A 11 1.77 15.76 -5.18
CA ARG A 11 0.86 14.80 -5.83
C ARG A 11 0.69 13.51 -5.03
N ILE A 12 1.49 13.31 -3.98
CA ILE A 12 1.42 12.19 -3.04
C ILE A 12 1.00 12.76 -1.69
N ASN A 13 -0.29 12.63 -1.37
CA ASN A 13 -0.86 13.14 -0.14
C ASN A 13 -1.20 11.97 0.80
N LEU A 14 -0.45 11.86 1.90
CA LEU A 14 -0.66 10.83 2.92
C LEU A 14 -1.70 11.23 3.97
N ASP A 15 -2.05 12.52 4.07
CA ASP A 15 -2.95 13.07 5.08
C ASP A 15 -4.42 12.83 4.70
N GLN A 16 -4.77 11.55 4.52
CA GLN A 16 -6.10 11.12 4.14
C GLN A 16 -6.60 10.05 5.09
N GLU A 17 -7.78 10.26 5.68
CA GLU A 17 -8.33 9.37 6.72
C GLU A 17 -8.44 7.90 6.30
N TRP A 18 -8.64 7.64 5.00
CA TRP A 18 -8.80 6.30 4.46
C TRP A 18 -7.47 5.56 4.21
N LEU A 19 -6.31 6.22 4.41
CA LEU A 19 -4.97 5.62 4.30
C LEU A 19 -4.41 5.10 5.63
N ASN A 20 -5.19 5.12 6.71
CA ASN A 20 -4.77 4.67 8.05
C ASN A 20 -4.72 3.14 8.23
N SER A 21 -4.64 2.38 7.14
CA SER A 21 -4.79 0.92 7.13
C SER A 21 -4.05 0.29 5.94
N TYR A 22 -4.48 -0.88 5.47
CA TYR A 22 -3.84 -1.63 4.38
C TYR A 22 -3.80 -0.88 3.05
N GLU A 23 -4.61 0.17 2.89
CA GLU A 23 -4.71 1.03 1.71
C GLU A 23 -3.43 1.83 1.43
N LEU A 24 -2.60 2.10 2.45
CA LEU A 24 -1.42 2.95 2.33
C LEU A 24 -0.40 2.40 1.33
N GLU A 25 -0.06 1.12 1.47
CA GLU A 25 0.93 0.46 0.62
C GLU A 25 0.54 0.47 -0.87
N PRO A 26 -0.67 0.03 -1.27
CA PRO A 26 -1.11 0.11 -2.65
C PRO A 26 -1.28 1.56 -3.16
N TYR A 27 -1.67 2.52 -2.31
CA TYR A 27 -1.70 3.94 -2.69
C TYR A 27 -0.30 4.45 -3.08
N VAL A 28 0.70 4.23 -2.23
CA VAL A 28 2.07 4.69 -2.49
C VAL A 28 2.64 3.99 -3.73
N LEU A 29 2.42 2.68 -3.88
CA LEU A 29 2.88 1.94 -5.05
C LEU A 29 2.23 2.47 -6.34
N TYR A 30 0.93 2.72 -6.34
CA TYR A 30 0.21 3.29 -7.47
C TYR A 30 0.78 4.66 -7.85
N LYS A 31 1.03 5.53 -6.88
CA LYS A 31 1.59 6.87 -7.11
C LYS A 31 3.02 6.82 -7.66
N VAL A 32 3.88 5.97 -7.10
CA VAL A 32 5.25 5.78 -7.60
C VAL A 32 5.25 5.36 -9.07
N VAL A 33 4.39 4.41 -9.44
CA VAL A 33 4.28 3.92 -10.83
C VAL A 33 3.69 4.99 -11.75
N THR A 34 2.57 5.61 -11.38
CA THR A 34 1.86 6.58 -12.24
C THR A 34 2.59 7.91 -12.40
N LEU A 35 3.37 8.33 -11.40
CA LEU A 35 4.18 9.55 -11.47
C LEU A 35 5.56 9.31 -12.11
N GLY A 36 5.88 8.09 -12.52
CA GLY A 36 7.11 7.76 -13.25
C GLY A 36 8.37 7.72 -12.37
N TYR A 37 8.24 7.50 -11.06
CA TYR A 37 9.39 7.34 -10.20
C TYR A 37 10.16 6.05 -10.54
N LYS A 38 11.49 6.08 -10.36
CA LYS A 38 12.33 4.89 -10.51
C LYS A 38 11.95 3.85 -9.45
N PHE A 39 11.46 2.70 -9.90
CA PHE A 39 11.18 1.54 -9.05
C PHE A 39 11.94 0.32 -9.55
N LYS A 40 12.22 -0.61 -8.64
CA LYS A 40 12.86 -1.89 -8.94
C LYS A 40 12.30 -2.94 -8.00
N GLU A 41 11.91 -4.08 -8.55
CA GLU A 41 11.55 -5.26 -7.76
C GLU A 41 12.82 -5.96 -7.27
N VAL A 42 12.83 -6.31 -5.99
CA VAL A 42 13.97 -6.98 -5.35
C VAL A 42 13.42 -8.17 -4.57
N SER A 43 14.01 -9.35 -4.78
CA SER A 43 13.65 -10.55 -4.04
C SER A 43 13.93 -10.37 -2.55
N VAL A 44 12.95 -10.68 -1.70
CA VAL A 44 13.08 -10.61 -0.25
C VAL A 44 12.67 -11.95 0.37
N THR A 45 13.44 -12.39 1.36
CA THR A 45 13.10 -13.58 2.15
C THR A 45 12.34 -13.13 3.39
N LYS A 46 11.09 -13.59 3.52
CA LYS A 46 10.28 -13.34 4.73
C LYS A 46 10.36 -14.55 5.65
N VAL A 47 11.11 -14.41 6.74
CA VAL A 47 11.21 -15.43 7.79
C VAL A 47 10.01 -15.28 8.72
N TYR A 48 9.17 -16.30 8.80
CA TYR A 48 8.02 -16.32 9.70
C TYR A 48 8.37 -17.06 11.00
N PRO A 49 7.92 -16.57 12.17
CA PRO A 49 8.09 -17.29 13.43
C PRO A 49 7.30 -18.62 13.41
N PRO A 50 7.70 -19.63 14.22
CA PRO A 50 7.10 -20.97 14.22
C PRO A 50 5.62 -21.02 14.65
N LYS A 51 4.87 -21.96 14.05
CA LYS A 51 3.38 -22.06 13.99
C LYS A 51 2.59 -22.10 15.29
N ASN A 52 3.26 -22.18 16.43
CA ASN A 52 2.65 -22.56 17.70
C ASN A 52 2.05 -21.38 18.48
N SER A 53 1.96 -20.18 17.90
CA SER A 53 1.61 -18.92 18.60
C SER A 53 0.35 -18.22 18.06
N GLY A 54 -0.62 -18.95 17.51
CA GLY A 54 -1.89 -18.39 17.03
C GLY A 54 -1.85 -17.92 15.57
N GLY A 55 -2.99 -18.05 14.88
CA GLY A 55 -3.13 -18.01 13.42
C GLY A 55 -2.46 -16.84 12.68
N TYR A 56 -1.81 -17.16 11.56
CA TYR A 56 -0.95 -16.28 10.77
C TYR A 56 -1.65 -15.18 9.98
N THR A 57 -2.97 -15.16 9.94
CA THR A 57 -3.71 -14.15 9.19
C THR A 57 -4.63 -13.38 10.13
N LYS A 58 -4.21 -12.16 10.47
CA LYS A 58 -5.12 -11.15 11.02
C LYS A 58 -6.00 -10.54 9.91
N MET A 59 -5.79 -10.93 8.65
CA MET A 59 -6.60 -10.47 7.53
C MET A 59 -7.99 -11.10 7.61
N LYS A 60 -9.00 -10.24 7.68
CA LYS A 60 -10.39 -10.65 7.55
C LYS A 60 -10.68 -10.82 6.07
N PRO A 61 -11.13 -12.00 5.60
CA PRO A 61 -11.49 -12.20 4.20
C PRO A 61 -12.53 -11.15 3.77
N PHE A 62 -12.50 -10.76 2.49
CA PHE A 62 -13.30 -9.70 1.88
C PHE A 62 -12.96 -8.26 2.34
N VAL A 63 -12.93 -7.97 3.64
CA VAL A 63 -12.66 -6.61 4.16
C VAL A 63 -11.22 -6.20 3.86
N SER A 64 -10.25 -7.07 4.19
CA SER A 64 -8.83 -6.78 3.92
C SER A 64 -8.52 -6.79 2.43
N TRP A 65 -9.23 -7.60 1.62
CA TRP A 65 -9.05 -7.60 0.17
C TRP A 65 -9.60 -6.33 -0.47
N TRP A 66 -10.76 -5.86 -0.02
CA TRP A 66 -11.30 -4.59 -0.47
C TRP A 66 -10.38 -3.43 -0.11
N SER A 67 -9.76 -3.45 1.07
CA SER A 67 -8.77 -2.43 1.47
C SER A 67 -7.57 -2.39 0.51
N ILE A 68 -7.13 -3.53 -0.03
CA ILE A 68 -6.04 -3.56 -1.02
C ILE A 68 -6.48 -2.99 -2.37
N LEU A 69 -7.72 -3.27 -2.80
CA LEU A 69 -8.23 -2.92 -4.12
C LEU A 69 -8.77 -1.48 -4.22
N LYS A 70 -9.39 -0.99 -3.16
CA LYS A 70 -10.04 0.32 -3.07
C LYS A 70 -9.16 1.50 -3.55
N PRO A 71 -7.86 1.62 -3.18
CA PRO A 71 -6.99 2.67 -3.73
C PRO A 71 -6.90 2.64 -5.26
N LEU A 72 -6.82 1.45 -5.89
CA LEU A 72 -6.78 1.36 -7.35
C LEU A 72 -8.06 1.88 -7.99
N PHE A 73 -9.22 1.55 -7.42
CA PHE A 73 -10.51 2.05 -7.92
C PHE A 73 -10.66 3.55 -7.70
N TYR A 74 -10.36 4.05 -6.51
CA TYR A 74 -10.56 5.46 -6.17
C TYR A 74 -9.63 6.39 -6.95
N LEU A 75 -8.36 6.00 -7.11
CA LEU A 75 -7.39 6.80 -7.85
C LEU A 75 -7.65 6.73 -9.36
N ARG A 76 -7.98 5.55 -9.91
CA ARG A 76 -8.28 5.40 -11.35
C ARG A 76 -9.57 6.10 -11.76
N LEU A 77 -10.58 6.14 -10.88
CA LEU A 77 -11.85 6.83 -11.13
C LEU A 77 -11.80 8.32 -10.74
N GLY A 78 -10.70 8.81 -10.18
CA GLY A 78 -10.56 10.21 -9.75
C GLY A 78 -11.45 10.61 -8.56
N ILE A 79 -11.95 9.63 -7.79
CA ILE A 79 -12.82 9.87 -6.62
C ILE A 79 -12.00 10.38 -5.42
N LYS A 80 -10.74 9.94 -5.31
CA LYS A 80 -9.75 10.42 -4.34
C LYS A 80 -8.48 10.79 -5.09
N THR A 81 -7.72 11.73 -4.53
CA THR A 81 -6.55 12.36 -5.19
C THR A 81 -5.25 12.01 -4.49
#